data_AF-A0A5N9CVP0-F1
#
_entry.id   AF-A0A5N9CVP0-F1
#
_cell.length_a   1.000
_cell.length_b   1.000
_cell.length_c   1.000
_cell.angle_alpha   90.00
_cell.angle_beta   90.00
_cell.angle_gamma   90.00
#
_symmetry.space_group_name_H-M   'P 1'
#
loop_
_entity.id
_entity.type
_entity.pdbx_description
1 polymer ?
#
loop_
_entity_poly.entity_id
_entity_poly.type
_entity_poly.pdbx_seq_one_letter_code
_entity_poly.pdbx_strand_id
1 'polypeptide(L)'
;MHCLFEDIGVQRGNLEQLAAVPTSRLLEASSAALHKITEGDASFLTFPITTVFSLVIDGIALPDYPVSAIAVGSCADVSVMVGTNKHDHFNACQTDSGEEDCRCDRLRSEKVHALF
;
A
#
# COMPACT_ATOMS: atom_id res chain seq x y z
N MET A 1 -16.44 0.02 11.71
CA MET A 1 -15.63 0.65 10.65
C MET A 1 -15.15 1.99 11.21
N HIS A 2 -13.91 2.05 11.70
CA HIS A 2 -13.36 3.24 12.35
C HIS A 2 -12.99 4.27 11.28
N CYS A 3 -13.46 5.51 11.40
CA CYS A 3 -13.25 6.54 10.39
C CYS A 3 -12.13 7.49 10.83
N LEU A 4 -11.18 7.81 9.93
CA LEU A 4 -10.07 8.74 10.23
C LEU A 4 -10.55 10.09 10.78
N PHE A 5 -11.70 10.58 10.31
CA PHE A 5 -12.31 11.82 10.80
C PHE A 5 -12.59 11.81 12.31
N GLU A 6 -12.96 10.66 12.87
CA GLU A 6 -13.20 10.49 14.30
C GLU A 6 -11.87 10.52 15.08
N ASP A 7 -10.80 9.92 14.55
CA ASP A 7 -9.46 9.92 15.16
C ASP A 7 -8.86 11.35 15.26
N ILE A 8 -9.17 12.22 14.30
CA ILE A 8 -8.69 13.61 14.27
C ILE A 8 -9.71 14.63 14.82
N GLY A 9 -10.85 14.17 15.32
CA GLY A 9 -11.88 15.03 15.94
C GLY A 9 -12.57 15.99 14.98
N VAL A 10 -12.64 15.65 13.70
CA VAL A 10 -13.26 16.48 12.65
C VAL A 10 -14.66 15.97 12.33
N GLN A 11 -15.63 16.89 12.28
CA GLN A 11 -16.98 16.53 11.85
C GLN A 11 -16.98 16.18 10.36
N ARG A 12 -17.66 15.07 9.99
CA ARG A 12 -17.80 14.67 8.59
C ARG A 12 -18.41 15.80 7.76
N GLY A 13 -17.80 16.09 6.62
CA GLY A 13 -18.21 17.16 5.71
C GLY A 13 -17.74 18.57 6.09
N ASN A 14 -17.08 18.74 7.24
CA ASN A 14 -16.52 20.04 7.63
C ASN A 14 -15.08 20.21 7.12
N LEU A 15 -14.95 20.69 5.89
CA LEU A 15 -13.65 20.87 5.24
C LEU A 15 -12.80 21.98 5.88
N GLU A 16 -13.42 23.00 6.48
CA GLU A 16 -12.70 24.06 7.19
C GLU A 16 -12.02 23.52 8.45
N GLN A 17 -12.72 22.68 9.22
CA GLN A 17 -12.13 21.99 10.36
C GLN A 17 -11.01 21.06 9.93
N LEU A 18 -11.20 20.30 8.85
CA LEU A 18 -10.15 19.44 8.31
C LEU A 18 -8.90 20.24 7.93
N ALA A 19 -9.06 21.37 7.24
CA ALA A 19 -7.97 22.24 6.83
C ALA A 19 -7.21 22.88 8.00
N ALA A 20 -7.87 23.05 9.15
CA ALA A 20 -7.25 23.58 10.36
C ALA A 20 -6.49 22.53 11.19
N VAL A 21 -6.59 21.24 10.86
CA VAL A 21 -5.88 20.18 11.60
C VAL A 21 -4.37 20.31 11.39
N PRO A 22 -3.56 20.31 12.48
CA PRO A 22 -2.10 20.31 12.35
C PRO A 22 -1.61 19.09 11.56
N THR A 23 -0.67 19.30 10.65
CA THR A 23 -0.11 18.22 9.80
C THR A 23 0.42 17.03 10.62
N SER A 24 1.03 17.27 11.78
CA SER A 24 1.51 16.20 12.67
C SER A 24 0.39 15.26 13.11
N ARG A 25 -0.80 15.81 13.42
CA ARG A 25 -1.98 15.02 13.80
C ARG A 25 -2.52 14.19 12.65
N LEU A 26 -2.48 14.72 11.42
CA LEU A 26 -2.87 13.96 10.22
C LEU A 26 -1.91 12.78 9.99
N LEU A 27 -0.61 12.98 10.18
CA LEU A 27 0.39 11.93 10.05
C LEU A 27 0.24 10.85 11.13
N GLU A 28 0.06 11.25 12.39
CA GLU A 28 -0.20 10.33 13.51
C GLU A 28 -1.44 9.47 13.27
N ALA A 29 -2.55 10.11 12.85
CA ALA A 29 -3.79 9.40 12.58
C ALA A 29 -3.67 8.46 11.38
N SER A 30 -2.95 8.86 10.33
CA SER A 30 -2.65 7.99 9.18
C SER A 30 -1.81 6.78 9.60
N SER A 31 -0.78 6.97 10.43
CA SER A 31 0.06 5.86 10.92
C SER A 31 -0.76 4.89 11.78
N ALA A 32 -1.60 5.42 12.68
CA ALA A 32 -2.46 4.60 13.53
C ALA A 32 -3.49 3.82 12.71
N ALA A 33 -4.08 4.44 11.69
CA ALA A 33 -5.01 3.78 10.78
C ALA A 33 -4.32 2.67 9.97
N LEU A 34 -3.08 2.90 9.50
CA LEU A 34 -2.30 1.87 8.81
C LEU A 34 -2.06 0.66 9.73
N HIS A 35 -1.63 0.91 10.96
CA HIS A 35 -1.37 -0.13 11.95
C HIS A 35 -2.60 -1.00 12.20
N LYS A 36 -3.77 -0.38 12.39
CA LYS A 36 -5.06 -1.08 12.57
C LYS A 36 -5.44 -1.96 11.37
N ILE A 37 -5.06 -1.56 10.14
CA ILE A 37 -5.32 -2.33 8.91
C ILE A 37 -4.35 -3.53 8.82
N THR A 38 -3.11 -3.36 9.27
CA THR A 38 -2.05 -4.38 9.16
C THR A 38 -2.00 -5.37 10.34
N GLU A 39 -2.59 -5.05 11.48
CA GLU A 39 -2.55 -5.85 12.73
C GLU A 39 -3.22 -7.25 12.64
N GLY A 40 -4.01 -7.54 11.60
CA GLY A 40 -4.67 -8.85 11.43
C GLY A 40 -3.97 -9.74 10.41
N ASP A 41 -3.06 -10.63 10.83
CA ASP A 41 -2.42 -11.73 10.06
C ASP A 41 -2.08 -11.41 8.59
N ALA A 42 -1.83 -10.13 8.29
CA ALA A 42 -1.74 -9.58 6.95
C ALA A 42 -0.32 -9.77 6.38
N SER A 43 0.22 -10.98 6.58
CA SER A 43 1.46 -11.50 6.00
C SER A 43 1.50 -11.37 4.46
N PHE A 44 0.34 -11.09 3.84
CA PHE A 44 0.13 -10.92 2.41
C PHE A 44 -0.05 -9.48 1.93
N LEU A 45 0.02 -8.46 2.81
CA LEU A 45 0.13 -7.04 2.38
C LEU A 45 1.59 -6.67 2.02
N THR A 46 2.34 -7.65 1.54
CA THR A 46 3.67 -7.45 0.96
C THR A 46 3.50 -6.95 -0.48
N PHE A 47 3.65 -5.63 -0.67
CA PHE A 47 3.67 -4.83 -1.92
C PHE A 47 2.40 -4.12 -2.41
N PRO A 48 2.49 -2.80 -2.66
CA PRO A 48 2.85 -1.75 -1.72
C PRO A 48 1.58 -0.99 -1.37
N ILE A 49 0.65 -1.61 -0.63
CA ILE A 49 -0.38 -0.83 0.07
C ILE A 49 0.18 -0.50 1.43
N THR A 50 1.23 0.33 1.44
CA THR A 50 1.89 0.83 2.65
C THR A 50 1.24 2.11 3.16
N THR A 51 0.14 2.53 2.53
CA THR A 51 -0.53 3.79 2.83
C THR A 51 -2.02 3.57 3.00
N VAL A 52 -2.60 4.28 3.97
CA VAL A 52 -4.05 4.35 4.18
C VAL A 52 -4.75 5.08 3.03
N PHE A 53 -4.00 5.93 2.32
CA PHE A 53 -4.48 6.68 1.17
C PHE A 53 -3.92 6.08 -0.11
N SER A 54 -4.81 5.76 -1.04
CA SER A 54 -4.48 5.29 -2.38
C SER A 54 -5.32 6.06 -3.39
N LEU A 55 -4.99 5.90 -4.67
CA LEU A 55 -5.85 6.36 -5.75
C LEU A 55 -7.23 5.72 -5.61
N VAL A 56 -8.26 6.54 -5.74
CA VAL A 56 -9.67 6.14 -5.70
C VAL A 56 -10.34 6.55 -7.00
N ILE A 57 -11.24 5.70 -7.49
CA ILE A 57 -12.07 6.02 -8.65
C ILE A 57 -13.08 7.07 -8.19
N ASP A 58 -12.92 8.30 -8.69
CA ASP A 58 -13.72 9.47 -8.30
C ASP A 58 -14.65 9.94 -9.44
N GLY A 59 -14.55 9.34 -10.63
CA GLY A 59 -15.33 9.73 -11.80
C GLY A 59 -14.86 11.02 -12.48
N ILE A 60 -13.84 11.69 -11.93
CA ILE A 60 -13.35 13.00 -12.40
C ILE A 60 -11.87 12.89 -12.77
N ALA A 61 -10.98 12.77 -11.78
CA ALA A 61 -9.54 12.65 -12.01
C ALA A 61 -9.14 11.21 -12.36
N LEU A 62 -9.82 10.23 -11.77
CA LEU A 62 -9.70 8.81 -12.12
C LEU A 62 -11.10 8.27 -12.44
N PRO A 63 -11.52 8.31 -13.72
CA PRO A 63 -12.89 7.93 -14.12
C PRO A 63 -13.20 6.44 -14.01
N ASP A 64 -12.19 5.60 -14.19
CA ASP A 64 -12.30 4.13 -14.18
C ASP A 64 -10.96 3.51 -13.73
N TYR A 65 -10.94 2.20 -13.53
CA TYR A 65 -9.72 1.44 -13.29
C TYR A 65 -8.72 1.66 -14.42
N PRO A 66 -7.45 2.02 -14.11
CA PRO A 66 -6.43 2.29 -15.14
C PRO A 66 -6.27 1.15 -16.15
N VAL A 67 -6.31 -0.11 -15.68
CA VAL A 67 -6.18 -1.29 -16.55
C VAL A 67 -7.30 -1.37 -17.58
N SER A 68 -8.54 -1.07 -17.18
CA SER A 68 -9.70 -1.05 -18.08
C SER A 68 -9.56 0.04 -19.13
N ALA A 69 -9.18 1.26 -18.72
CA ALA A 69 -8.98 2.39 -19.62
C ALA A 69 -7.89 2.10 -20.67
N ILE A 70 -6.76 1.52 -20.23
CA ILE A 70 -5.67 1.11 -21.13
C ILE A 70 -6.14 0.03 -22.11
N ALA A 71 -6.91 -0.95 -21.63
CA ALA A 71 -7.42 -2.03 -22.48
C ALA A 71 -8.34 -1.54 -23.61
N VAL A 72 -9.06 -0.42 -23.42
CA VAL A 72 -9.87 0.23 -24.46
C VAL A 72 -9.10 1.27 -25.27
N GLY A 73 -7.78 1.36 -25.11
CA GLY A 73 -6.91 2.16 -25.95
C GLY A 73 -6.71 3.60 -25.48
N SER A 74 -6.91 3.91 -24.19
CA SER A 74 -6.69 5.28 -23.66
C SER A 74 -5.28 5.82 -23.87
N CYS A 75 -4.30 4.93 -24.14
CA CYS A 75 -2.91 5.27 -24.43
C CYS A 75 -2.40 4.60 -25.73
N ALA A 76 -3.27 4.37 -26.71
CA ALA A 76 -2.96 3.58 -27.91
C ALA A 76 -1.81 4.15 -28.77
N ASP A 77 -1.56 5.46 -28.69
CA ASP A 77 -0.51 6.19 -29.43
C ASP A 77 0.77 6.41 -28.61
N VAL A 78 0.83 5.89 -27.38
CA VAL A 78 1.96 6.06 -26.48
C VAL A 78 2.80 4.77 -26.43
N SER A 79 4.08 4.88 -26.80
CA SER A 79 5.04 3.79 -26.65
C SER A 79 5.52 3.71 -25.19
N VAL A 80 5.45 2.53 -24.59
CA VAL A 80 5.84 2.32 -23.18
C VAL A 80 6.91 1.23 -23.06
N MET A 81 7.94 1.47 -22.26
CA MET A 81 8.88 0.46 -21.79
C MET A 81 8.55 0.11 -20.35
N VAL A 82 8.18 -1.15 -20.08
CA VAL A 82 7.81 -1.66 -18.75
C VAL A 82 8.71 -2.82 -18.37
N GLY A 83 9.16 -2.86 -17.12
CA GLY A 83 9.93 -3.95 -16.54
C GLY A 83 9.81 -3.97 -15.02
N THR A 84 10.17 -5.09 -14.40
CA THR A 84 10.25 -5.29 -12.95
C THR A 84 11.62 -5.84 -12.59
N ASN A 85 12.07 -5.62 -11.34
CA ASN A 85 13.29 -6.24 -10.88
C ASN A 85 13.01 -7.67 -10.39
N LYS A 86 13.99 -8.57 -10.56
CA LYS A 86 13.93 -9.98 -10.12
C LYS A 86 13.51 -10.13 -8.64
N HIS A 87 13.84 -9.14 -7.83
CA HIS A 87 13.72 -9.16 -6.38
C HIS A 87 12.81 -8.04 -5.86
N ASP A 88 11.87 -7.54 -6.68
CA ASP A 88 10.97 -6.48 -6.22
C ASP A 88 10.24 -6.90 -4.93
N HIS A 89 9.82 -8.16 -4.79
CA HIS A 89 9.14 -8.70 -3.60
C HIS A 89 9.91 -8.60 -2.25
N PHE A 90 11.17 -8.19 -2.22
CA PHE A 90 11.94 -8.03 -0.97
C PHE A 90 11.79 -6.65 -0.31
N ASN A 91 11.44 -5.58 -1.06
CA ASN A 91 11.30 -4.23 -0.45
C ASN A 91 10.09 -4.12 0.52
N ALA A 92 9.23 -5.13 0.63
CA ALA A 92 8.13 -5.19 1.60
C ALA A 92 8.45 -6.06 2.82
N CYS A 93 9.62 -6.69 2.87
CA CYS A 93 10.04 -7.59 3.94
C CYS A 93 11.20 -7.05 4.79
N GLN A 94 11.72 -5.84 4.51
CA GLN A 94 12.74 -5.23 5.36
C GLN A 94 12.10 -4.77 6.68
N THR A 95 12.20 -5.61 7.71
CA THR A 95 12.05 -5.24 9.11
C THR A 95 13.41 -4.80 9.65
N ASP A 96 13.46 -3.73 10.44
CA ASP A 96 14.65 -3.03 10.99
C ASP A 96 15.67 -3.88 11.79
N SER A 97 15.53 -5.20 11.87
CA SER A 97 16.57 -6.07 12.41
C SER A 97 17.57 -6.38 11.30
N GLY A 98 18.77 -5.78 11.36
CA GLY A 98 19.90 -5.99 10.44
C GLY A 98 20.47 -7.42 10.40
N GLU A 99 19.61 -8.42 10.25
CA GLU A 99 19.98 -9.76 9.84
C GLU A 99 19.78 -9.88 8.33
N GLU A 100 20.88 -9.99 7.60
CA GLU A 100 20.94 -10.28 6.16
C GLU A 100 20.48 -11.72 5.83
N ASP A 101 19.55 -12.30 6.60
CA ASP A 101 19.07 -13.65 6.38
C ASP A 101 17.63 -13.60 5.85
N CYS A 102 17.54 -13.49 4.52
CA CYS A 102 16.27 -13.59 3.81
C CYS A 102 15.64 -14.96 4.09
N ARG A 103 14.62 -15.00 4.98
CA ARG A 103 13.81 -16.19 5.29
C ARG A 103 13.35 -16.98 4.06
N CYS A 104 13.22 -16.33 2.90
CA CYS A 104 12.87 -16.97 1.62
C CYS A 104 13.92 -17.98 1.11
N ASP A 105 15.21 -17.78 1.37
CA ASP A 105 16.26 -18.72 0.96
C ASP A 105 16.34 -19.92 1.92
N ARG A 106 16.05 -19.70 3.21
CA ARG A 106 15.96 -20.79 4.20
C ARG A 106 14.81 -21.75 3.90
N LEU A 107 13.65 -21.24 3.48
CA LEU A 107 12.49 -22.05 3.04
C LEU A 107 12.74 -22.84 1.75
N ARG A 108 13.62 -22.36 0.85
CA ARG A 108 14.06 -23.13 -0.32
C ARG A 108 14.99 -24.27 0.08
N SER A 109 15.92 -24.03 1.01
CA SER A 109 16.85 -25.06 1.50
C SER A 109 16.12 -26.18 2.25
N GLU A 110 15.16 -25.85 3.11
CA GLU A 110 14.39 -26.84 3.88
C GLU A 110 13.49 -27.72 2.99
N LYS A 111 12.91 -27.16 1.91
CA LYS A 111 12.15 -27.96 0.93
C LYS A 111 13.02 -28.87 0.07
N VAL A 112 14.27 -28.52 -0.19
CA VAL A 112 15.20 -29.37 -0.95
C VAL A 112 15.71 -30.54 -0.10
N HIS A 113 15.86 -30.35 1.22
CA HIS A 113 16.23 -31.44 2.14
C HIS A 113 15.08 -32.37 2.56
N ALA A 114 13.82 -32.00 2.31
CA ALA A 114 12.65 -32.84 2.56
C ALA A 114 12.22 -33.70 1.35
N LEU A 115 12.98 -33.65 0.24
CA LEU A 115 12.67 -34.34 -1.02
C LEU A 115 13.74 -35.34 -1.47
N PHE A 116 14.69 -35.70 -0.61
CA PHE A 116 15.60 -36.83 -0.79
C PHE A 116 15.70 -37.66 0.50
#